data_AF-A0A7X7LPU2-F1
#
_entry.id   AF-A0A7X7LPU2-F1
#
_cell.length_a   1.000
_cell.length_b   1.000
_cell.length_c   1.000
_cell.angle_alpha   90.00
_cell.angle_beta   90.00
_cell.angle_gamma   90.00
#
_symmetry.space_group_name_H-M   'P 1'
#
loop_
_entity.id
_entity.type
_entity.pdbx_description
1 polymer ?
#
loop_
_entity_poly.entity_id
_entity_poly.type
_entity_poly.pdbx_seq_one_letter_code
_entity_poly.pdbx_strand_id
1 'polypeptide(L)'
;MEKTTTLNLRVNPEVKKRAEEVLSQLGIPMSTAIDIYLKQISLTGGIPFAVTLPKAPVSVNADLMTTDEIRTKLKEGYGDIEKGNVQDASAAFKKFRETRA
;
A
#
# COMPACT_ATOMS: atom_id res chain seq x y z
N MET A 1 -31.62 10.48 -20.83
CA MET A 1 -31.48 9.26 -20.02
C MET A 1 -30.27 8.50 -20.55
N GLU A 2 -29.23 8.34 -19.74
CA GLU A 2 -28.08 7.49 -20.07
C GLU A 2 -28.58 6.06 -20.30
N LYS A 3 -28.07 5.37 -21.34
CA LYS A 3 -28.42 3.97 -21.59
C LYS A 3 -27.78 3.10 -20.51
N THR A 4 -28.59 2.53 -19.63
CA THR A 4 -28.10 1.61 -18.60
C THR A 4 -27.94 0.20 -19.18
N THR A 5 -26.79 -0.42 -18.95
CA THR A 5 -26.56 -1.85 -19.24
C THR A 5 -26.32 -2.62 -17.94
N THR A 6 -26.69 -3.88 -17.91
CA THR A 6 -26.49 -4.75 -16.73
C THR A 6 -25.15 -5.47 -16.84
N LEU A 7 -24.32 -5.40 -15.79
CA LEU A 7 -23.06 -6.13 -15.67
C LEU A 7 -23.22 -7.30 -14.70
N ASN A 8 -23.05 -8.53 -15.21
CA ASN A 8 -23.04 -9.73 -14.38
C ASN A 8 -21.59 -10.16 -14.10
N LEU A 9 -21.19 -10.16 -12.83
CA LEU A 9 -19.84 -10.52 -12.41
C LEU A 9 -19.85 -11.67 -11.41
N ARG A 10 -18.98 -12.67 -11.60
CA ARG A 10 -18.69 -13.69 -10.60
C ARG A 10 -17.52 -13.22 -9.73
N VAL A 11 -17.75 -13.17 -8.42
CA VAL A 11 -16.77 -12.75 -7.42
C VAL A 11 -16.74 -13.75 -6.27
N ASN A 12 -15.57 -13.86 -5.63
CA ASN A 12 -15.46 -14.64 -4.39
C ASN A 12 -16.35 -14.00 -3.30
N PRO A 13 -17.19 -14.77 -2.58
CA PRO A 13 -18.08 -14.25 -1.55
C PRO A 13 -17.38 -13.50 -0.42
N GLU A 14 -16.20 -13.96 0.01
CA GLU A 14 -15.44 -13.28 1.08
C GLU A 14 -14.90 -11.94 0.63
N VAL A 15 -14.38 -11.87 -0.60
CA VAL A 15 -13.88 -10.62 -1.20
C VAL A 15 -15.01 -9.61 -1.33
N LYS A 16 -16.18 -10.07 -1.80
CA LYS A 16 -17.39 -9.24 -1.89
C LYS A 16 -17.75 -8.66 -0.52
N LYS A 17 -17.83 -9.50 0.51
CA LYS A 17 -18.22 -9.08 1.87
C LYS A 17 -17.25 -8.02 2.42
N ARG A 18 -15.94 -8.25 2.32
CA ARG A 18 -14.94 -7.28 2.79
C ARG A 18 -15.02 -5.94 2.05
N ALA A 19 -15.21 -5.98 0.73
CA ALA A 19 -15.38 -4.77 -0.06
C ALA A 19 -16.64 -4.00 0.35
N GLU A 20 -17.75 -4.71 0.59
CA GLU A 20 -19.02 -4.12 1.02
C GLU A 20 -18.94 -3.47 2.40
N GLU A 21 -18.20 -4.07 3.34
CA GLU A 21 -17.92 -3.47 4.66
C GLU A 21 -17.18 -2.14 4.54
N VAL A 22 -16.13 -2.08 3.71
CA VAL A 22 -15.36 -0.85 3.46
C VAL A 22 -16.21 0.20 2.77
N LEU A 23 -16.93 -0.18 1.71
CA LEU A 23 -17.77 0.75 0.94
C LEU A 23 -18.94 1.30 1.77
N SER A 24 -19.50 0.49 2.67
CA SER A 24 -20.54 0.91 3.63
C SER A 24 -20.03 1.99 4.58
N GLN A 25 -18.81 1.87 5.10
CA GLN A 25 -18.19 2.90 5.94
C GLN A 25 -17.96 4.22 5.18
N LEU A 26 -17.74 4.13 3.85
CA LEU A 26 -17.62 5.29 2.98
C LEU A 26 -18.97 5.86 2.52
N GLY A 27 -20.09 5.18 2.82
CA GLY A 27 -21.43 5.56 2.36
C GLY A 27 -21.63 5.35 0.85
N ILE A 28 -20.84 4.47 0.22
CA ILE A 28 -20.84 4.25 -1.23
C ILE A 28 -21.47 2.88 -1.54
N PRO A 29 -22.52 2.80 -2.37
CA PRO A 29 -23.04 1.52 -2.85
C PRO A 29 -22.06 0.77 -3.75
N MET A 30 -22.11 -0.57 -3.74
CA MET A 30 -21.25 -1.42 -4.58
C MET A 30 -21.33 -1.05 -6.07
N SER A 31 -22.52 -0.79 -6.60
CA SER A 31 -22.72 -0.39 -8.00
C SER A 31 -22.04 0.94 -8.34
N THR A 32 -22.08 1.91 -7.43
CA THR A 32 -21.40 3.20 -7.58
C THR A 32 -19.89 3.03 -7.59
N ALA A 33 -19.34 2.18 -6.74
CA ALA A 33 -17.90 1.89 -6.74
C ALA A 33 -17.44 1.26 -8.07
N ILE A 34 -18.22 0.34 -8.63
CA ILE A 34 -17.94 -0.25 -9.95
C ILE A 34 -18.07 0.78 -11.07
N ASP A 35 -19.07 1.66 -11.03
CA ASP A 35 -19.21 2.75 -12.00
C ASP A 35 -18.02 3.72 -11.97
N ILE A 36 -17.55 4.09 -10.77
CA ILE A 36 -16.34 4.90 -10.59
C ILE A 36 -15.12 4.20 -11.21
N TYR A 37 -14.96 2.90 -10.97
CA TYR A 37 -13.86 2.12 -11.52
C TYR A 37 -13.86 2.11 -13.06
N LEU A 38 -15.02 1.87 -13.68
CA LEU A 38 -15.15 1.88 -15.15
C LEU A 38 -14.88 3.27 -15.74
N LYS A 39 -15.37 4.34 -15.09
CA LYS A 39 -15.08 5.72 -15.49
C LYS A 39 -13.59 6.04 -15.40
N GLN A 40 -12.90 5.57 -14.36
CA GLN A 40 -11.46 5.77 -14.23
C GLN A 40 -10.67 5.04 -15.31
N ILE A 41 -11.07 3.82 -15.68
CA ILE A 41 -10.46 3.13 -16.84
C ILE A 41 -10.63 3.95 -18.11
N SER A 42 -11.85 4.43 -18.37
CA SER A 42 -12.14 5.22 -19.57
C SER A 42 -11.37 6.54 -19.59
N LEU A 43 -11.18 7.17 -18.43
CA LEU A 43 -10.50 8.46 -18.31
C LEU A 43 -8.98 8.32 -18.47
N THR A 44 -8.39 7.28 -17.88
CA THR A 44 -6.93 7.09 -17.84
C THR A 44 -6.40 6.25 -19.01
N GLY A 45 -7.27 5.54 -19.72
CA GLY A 45 -6.87 4.59 -20.76
C GLY A 45 -6.13 3.36 -20.22
N GLY A 46 -6.28 3.05 -18.93
CA GLY A 46 -5.56 1.97 -18.26
C GLY A 46 -6.22 1.50 -16.97
N ILE A 47 -5.58 0.59 -16.24
CA ILE A 47 -6.05 0.14 -14.93
C ILE A 47 -5.72 1.23 -13.89
N PRO A 48 -6.71 1.75 -13.14
CA PRO A 48 -6.53 2.89 -12.23
C PRO A 48 -5.89 2.52 -10.88
N PHE A 49 -4.94 1.59 -10.91
CA PHE A 49 -4.04 1.25 -9.81
C PHE A 49 -2.79 0.57 -10.39
N ALA A 50 -1.67 0.68 -9.69
CA ALA A 50 -0.42 0.09 -10.13
C ALA A 50 -0.51 -1.45 -10.10
N VAL A 51 -0.41 -2.10 -11.26
CA VAL A 51 -0.30 -3.56 -11.37
C VAL A 51 1.17 -3.95 -11.27
N THR A 52 1.74 -3.74 -10.08
CA THR A 52 3.14 -4.04 -9.79
C THR A 52 3.26 -4.96 -8.59
N LEU A 53 4.22 -5.87 -8.61
CA LEU A 53 4.63 -6.56 -7.39
C LEU A 53 5.06 -5.52 -6.34
N PRO A 54 4.75 -5.72 -5.04
CA PRO A 54 5.17 -4.81 -4.00
C PRO A 54 6.70 -4.70 -4.02
N LYS A 55 7.19 -3.54 -4.45
CA LYS A 55 8.62 -3.21 -4.37
C LYS A 55 8.88 -2.67 -2.97
N ALA A 56 10.00 -3.05 -2.37
CA ALA A 56 10.45 -2.41 -1.15
C ALA A 56 10.51 -0.89 -1.36
N PRO A 57 10.16 -0.06 -0.36
CA PRO A 57 10.21 1.38 -0.50
C PRO A 57 11.60 1.80 -1.00
N VAL A 58 11.64 2.69 -1.99
CA VAL A 58 12.90 3.20 -2.55
C VAL A 58 13.83 3.74 -1.46
N SER A 59 13.25 4.30 -0.40
CA SER A 59 13.95 4.82 0.77
C SER A 59 14.75 3.79 1.58
N VAL A 60 14.52 2.48 1.37
CA VAL A 60 15.26 1.38 2.02
C VAL A 60 16.19 0.69 1.02
N ASN A 61 16.11 1.04 -0.27
CA ASN A 61 16.94 0.43 -1.29
C ASN A 61 18.28 1.17 -1.39
N ALA A 62 19.32 0.62 -0.77
CA ALA A 62 20.66 1.18 -0.79
C ALA A 62 21.26 1.28 -2.21
N ASP A 63 20.82 0.44 -3.16
CA ASP A 63 21.28 0.49 -4.55
C ASP A 63 20.78 1.74 -5.31
N LEU A 64 19.74 2.38 -4.78
CA LEU A 64 19.13 3.59 -5.36
C LEU A 64 19.48 4.87 -4.59
N MET A 65 20.21 4.77 -3.48
CA MET A 65 20.61 5.91 -2.66
C MET A 65 21.89 6.54 -3.18
N THR A 66 21.97 7.86 -3.09
CA THR A 66 23.23 8.58 -3.31
C THR A 66 24.18 8.38 -2.12
N THR A 67 25.48 8.54 -2.35
CA THR A 67 26.50 8.44 -1.30
C THR A 67 26.23 9.41 -0.14
N ASP A 68 25.71 10.60 -0.45
CA ASP A 68 25.38 11.63 0.56
C ASP A 68 24.19 11.24 1.44
N GLU A 69 23.17 10.59 0.87
CA GLU A 69 22.02 10.08 1.63
C GLU A 69 22.45 8.95 2.56
N ILE A 70 23.27 8.01 2.08
CA ILE A 70 23.83 6.93 2.91
C ILE A 70 24.64 7.52 4.05
N ARG A 71 25.51 8.50 3.76
CA ARG A 71 26.35 9.15 4.76
C ARG A 71 25.52 9.89 5.82
N THR A 72 24.44 10.54 5.40
CA THR A 72 23.53 11.23 6.31
C THR A 72 22.87 10.23 7.26
N LYS A 73 22.36 9.10 6.74
CA LYS A 73 21.76 8.04 7.57
C LYS A 73 22.74 7.41 8.56
N LEU A 74 24.00 7.21 8.15
CA LEU A 74 25.04 6.70 9.04
C LEU A 74 25.40 7.70 10.15
N LYS A 75 25.43 9.00 9.85
CA LYS A 75 25.64 10.05 10.86
C LYS A 75 24.49 10.13 11.87
N GLU A 76 23.25 10.04 11.39
CA GLU A 76 22.06 9.98 12.26
C GLU A 76 22.16 8.77 13.22
N GLY A 77 22.50 7.59 12.69
CA GLY A 77 22.69 6.39 13.51
C GLY A 77 23.81 6.52 14.55
N TYR A 78 24.91 7.19 14.21
CA TYR A 78 25.98 7.47 15.17
C TYR A 78 25.50 8.37 16.32
N GLY A 79 24.73 9.42 16.00
CA GLY A 79 24.14 10.30 17.01
C GLY A 79 23.11 9.59 17.91
N ASP A 80 22.40 8.59 17.39
CA ASP A 80 21.50 7.76 18.20
C ASP A 80 22.25 6.83 19.15
N ILE A 81 23.40 6.29 18.72
CA ILE A 81 24.30 5.51 19.59
C ILE A 81 24.81 6.37 20.75
N GLU A 82 25.26 7.59 20.47
CA GLU A 82 25.74 8.52 21.49
C GLU A 82 24.66 8.88 22.52
N LYS A 83 23.40 8.94 22.09
CA LYS A 83 22.24 9.22 22.95
C LYS A 83 21.72 7.99 23.70
N GLY A 84 22.28 6.81 23.45
CA GLY A 84 21.82 5.55 24.05
C GLY A 84 20.51 5.03 23.45
N ASN A 85 20.07 5.55 22.30
CA ASN A 85 18.90 5.08 21.54
C ASN A 85 19.21 3.76 20.80
N VAL A 86 19.73 2.78 21.53
CA VAL A 86 20.13 1.48 21.01
C VAL A 86 19.17 0.40 21.50
N GLN A 87 19.03 -0.66 20.71
CA GLN A 87 18.25 -1.83 21.09
C GLN A 87 19.06 -3.09 20.79
N ASP A 88 18.84 -4.13 21.60
CA ASP A 88 19.42 -5.44 21.33
C ASP A 88 18.94 -5.95 19.96
N ALA A 89 19.88 -6.45 19.15
CA ALA A 89 19.60 -6.88 17.79
C ALA A 89 18.59 -8.03 17.76
N SER A 90 18.72 -9.01 18.68
CA SER A 90 17.84 -10.18 18.70
C SER A 90 16.40 -9.80 19.06
N ALA A 91 16.23 -8.88 20.02
CA ALA A 91 14.94 -8.33 20.41
C ALA A 91 14.30 -7.51 19.27
N ALA A 92 15.09 -6.70 18.58
CA ALA A 92 14.64 -5.90 17.43
C ALA A 92 14.08 -6.79 16.30
N PHE A 93 14.84 -7.82 15.90
CA PHE A 93 14.41 -8.73 14.84
C PHE A 93 13.20 -9.59 15.23
N LYS A 94 13.08 -9.95 16.52
CA LYS A 94 11.88 -10.65 17.03
C LYS A 94 10.64 -9.75 16.87
N LYS A 95 10.69 -8.52 17.38
CA LYS A 95 9.58 -7.55 17.28
C LYS A 95 9.20 -7.25 15.83
N PHE A 96 10.18 -7.08 14.95
CA PHE A 96 9.92 -6.83 13.52
C PHE A 96 9.11 -7.95 12.87
N ARG A 97 9.46 -9.22 13.14
CA ARG A 97 8.74 -10.39 12.60
C ARG A 97 7.32 -10.51 13.15
N GLU A 98 7.11 -10.18 14.42
CA GLU A 98 5.77 -10.22 15.05
C GLU A 98 4.83 -9.12 14.54
N THR A 99 5.36 -7.98 14.08
CA THR A 99 4.54 -6.84 13.62
C THR A 99 4.16 -6.94 12.14
N ARG A 100 4.77 -7.84 11.38
CA ARG A 100 4.58 -8.00 9.92
C ARG A 100 4.19 -9.42 9.47
N ALA A 101 3.98 -10.33 10.41
CA ALA A 101 3.31 -11.60 10.20
C ALA A 101 1.79 -11.41 10.36
#